data_AF-A0A848KJB6-F1
#
_entry.id   AF-A0A848KJB6-F1
#
_cell.length_a   1.000
_cell.length_b   1.000
_cell.length_c   1.000
_cell.angle_alpha   90.00
_cell.angle_beta   90.00
_cell.angle_gamma   90.00
#
_symmetry.space_group_name_H-M   'P 1'
#
loop_
_entity.id
_entity.type
_entity.pdbx_description
1 polymer ?
#
loop_
_entity_poly.entity_id
_entity_poly.type
_entity_poly.pdbx_seq_one_letter_code
_entity_poly.pdbx_strand_id
1 'polypeptide(L)'
;MSQDATPSSEQAQAPSTDEAVALAAERAKSTGARNIPILPDLPLPEDTANLRLGPDLNKALLALLPMVGVWRGEGEGNDESGDYRFGQQIVVSHDGGDYLTWESRSWVLDASGDYVRPDLRETGFWRVSGDGTKDNEVVELLLTHSSGVIELFYGQALTQASWELATDVVIRSQSAAVVGGAKRLYGIVEGGDLAYVEERVLADGPLEPRLSARLSRYIG
;
A
#
# COMPACT_ATOMS: atom_id res chain seq x y z
N MET A 1 54.14 9.91 23.74
CA MET A 1 52.75 9.72 24.19
C MET A 1 51.86 10.21 23.05
N SER A 2 51.36 9.29 22.24
CA SER A 2 50.33 9.59 21.24
C SER A 2 49.20 8.61 21.53
N GLN A 3 48.07 9.12 22.01
CA GLN A 3 46.85 8.34 22.20
C GLN A 3 46.03 8.47 20.93
N ASP A 4 45.89 7.36 20.21
CA ASP A 4 44.84 7.17 19.22
C ASP A 4 43.51 7.04 19.96
N ALA A 5 42.57 7.93 19.68
CA ALA A 5 41.19 7.83 20.12
C ALA A 5 40.34 7.38 18.92
N THR A 6 40.00 6.10 18.89
CA THR A 6 38.99 5.55 17.99
C THR A 6 37.61 6.03 18.45
N PRO A 7 36.73 6.56 17.57
CA PRO A 7 35.37 6.89 17.98
C PRO A 7 34.53 5.61 18.05
N SER A 8 33.92 5.39 19.21
CA SER A 8 32.96 4.31 19.43
C SER A 8 31.68 4.58 18.64
N SER A 9 31.32 3.67 17.74
CA SER A 9 30.02 3.68 17.06
C SER A 9 28.90 3.32 18.05
N GLU A 10 28.02 4.27 18.36
CA GLU A 10 26.74 3.99 19.02
C GLU A 10 25.85 3.19 18.05
N GLN A 11 25.79 1.88 18.25
CA GLN A 11 24.74 1.06 17.65
C GLN A 11 23.44 1.33 18.40
N ALA A 12 22.47 1.94 17.74
CA ALA A 12 21.12 2.08 18.27
C ALA A 12 20.58 0.67 18.58
N GLN A 13 20.41 0.37 19.87
CA GLN A 13 19.93 -0.92 20.33
C GLN A 13 18.45 -1.04 19.97
N ALA A 14 18.08 -2.10 19.24
CA ALA A 14 16.69 -2.36 18.89
C ALA A 14 15.84 -2.47 20.17
N PRO A 15 14.63 -1.88 20.19
CA PRO A 15 13.77 -1.90 21.37
C PRO A 15 13.46 -3.35 21.76
N SER A 16 13.31 -3.57 23.06
CA SER A 16 12.85 -4.85 23.59
C SER A 16 11.43 -5.17 23.08
N THR A 17 11.06 -6.45 23.08
CA THR A 17 9.71 -6.89 22.66
C THR A 17 8.60 -6.16 23.41
N ASP A 18 8.77 -5.93 24.72
CA ASP A 18 7.79 -5.23 25.55
C ASP A 18 7.67 -3.74 25.17
N GLU A 19 8.79 -3.08 24.86
CA GLU A 19 8.79 -1.70 24.37
C GLU A 19 8.16 -1.59 22.97
N ALA A 20 8.44 -2.56 22.09
CA ALA A 20 7.83 -2.62 20.76
C ALA A 20 6.30 -2.79 20.84
N VAL A 21 5.83 -3.64 21.77
CA VAL A 21 4.39 -3.83 22.04
C VAL A 21 3.76 -2.56 22.60
N ALA A 22 4.40 -1.89 23.56
CA ALA A 22 3.89 -0.64 24.13
C ALA A 22 3.78 0.47 23.06
N LEU A 23 4.82 0.62 22.22
CA LEU A 23 4.82 1.57 21.11
C LEU A 23 3.75 1.24 20.07
N ALA A 24 3.51 -0.05 19.79
CA ALA A 24 2.43 -0.47 18.91
C ALA A 24 1.05 -0.13 19.48
N ALA A 25 0.84 -0.31 20.79
CA ALA A 25 -0.41 0.03 21.47
C ALA A 25 -0.72 1.53 21.43
N GLU A 26 0.27 2.39 21.72
CA GLU A 26 0.08 3.84 21.64
C GLU A 26 -0.15 4.31 20.20
N ARG A 27 0.56 3.75 19.21
CA ARG A 27 0.28 4.01 17.79
C ARG A 27 -1.15 3.62 17.42
N ALA A 28 -1.62 2.43 17.83
CA ALA A 28 -2.98 1.97 17.58
C ALA A 28 -4.04 2.88 18.20
N LYS A 29 -3.80 3.40 19.41
CA LYS A 29 -4.70 4.37 20.06
C LYS A 29 -4.79 5.68 19.29
N SER A 30 -3.67 6.18 18.79
CA SER A 30 -3.61 7.44 18.03
C SER A 30 -4.25 7.33 16.63
N THR A 31 -4.11 6.18 15.98
CA THR A 31 -4.59 5.92 14.61
C THR A 31 -6.06 5.51 14.58
N GLY A 32 -6.49 4.71 15.58
CA GLY A 32 -7.87 4.25 15.72
C GLY A 32 -8.89 5.34 16.07
N ALA A 33 -8.44 6.54 16.46
CA ALA A 33 -9.30 7.70 16.69
C ALA A 33 -9.52 8.58 15.45
N ARG A 34 -8.82 8.30 14.34
CA ARG A 34 -8.87 9.12 13.11
C ARG A 34 -9.76 8.46 12.06
N ASN A 35 -10.26 9.27 11.11
CA ASN A 35 -10.90 8.80 9.88
C ASN A 35 -10.56 9.75 8.72
N ILE A 36 -10.91 9.36 7.50
CA ILE A 36 -10.81 10.21 6.31
C ILE A 36 -11.83 11.37 6.35
N PRO A 37 -11.52 12.53 5.74
CA PRO A 37 -12.47 13.63 5.65
C PRO A 37 -13.61 13.28 4.69
N ILE A 38 -14.85 13.59 5.08
CA ILE A 38 -16.08 13.33 4.31
C ILE A 38 -16.85 14.64 4.13
N LEU A 39 -17.52 14.79 2.99
CA LEU A 39 -18.48 15.87 2.75
C LEU A 39 -19.88 15.41 3.20
N PRO A 40 -20.65 16.26 3.92
CA PRO A 40 -21.94 15.86 4.46
C PRO A 40 -23.04 15.78 3.37
N ASP A 41 -24.23 15.35 3.80
CA ASP A 41 -25.52 15.47 3.09
C ASP A 41 -25.73 14.52 1.89
N LEU A 42 -24.93 13.46 1.77
CA LEU A 42 -25.25 12.36 0.85
C LEU A 42 -26.23 11.37 1.48
N PRO A 43 -27.14 10.76 0.69
CA PRO A 43 -28.05 9.71 1.17
C PRO A 43 -27.37 8.33 1.27
N LEU A 44 -26.06 8.25 0.97
CA LEU A 44 -25.26 7.02 0.96
C LEU A 44 -24.47 6.91 2.28
N PRO A 45 -24.08 5.70 2.70
CA PRO A 45 -23.11 5.55 3.78
C PRO A 45 -21.83 6.33 3.49
N GLU A 46 -21.24 6.91 4.53
CA GLU A 46 -19.96 7.59 4.40
C GLU A 46 -18.84 6.57 4.20
N ASP A 47 -17.88 6.91 3.33
CA ASP A 47 -16.63 6.16 3.25
C ASP A 47 -15.91 6.18 4.60
N THR A 48 -15.39 5.03 5.01
CA THR A 48 -14.59 4.89 6.22
C THR A 48 -13.29 4.17 5.91
N ALA A 49 -12.17 4.70 6.40
CA ALA A 49 -10.89 4.00 6.44
C ALA A 49 -10.58 3.47 7.85
N ASN A 50 -11.60 3.40 8.73
CA ASN A 50 -11.47 2.93 10.09
C ASN A 50 -12.66 2.01 10.43
N LEU A 51 -12.37 0.72 10.60
CA LEU A 51 -13.38 -0.33 10.85
C LEU A 51 -14.18 -0.16 12.15
N ARG A 52 -13.85 0.82 13.00
CA ARG A 52 -14.60 1.16 14.21
C ARG A 52 -15.69 2.21 13.97
N LEU A 53 -15.73 2.79 12.78
CA LEU A 53 -16.58 3.91 12.39
C LEU A 53 -17.25 3.60 11.06
N GLY A 54 -18.40 4.23 10.81
CA GLY A 54 -19.12 4.06 9.55
C GLY A 54 -19.88 2.72 9.47
N PRO A 55 -20.22 2.27 8.25
CA PRO A 55 -20.97 1.03 8.04
C PRO A 55 -20.12 -0.21 8.38
N ASP A 56 -20.79 -1.35 8.59
CA ASP A 56 -20.09 -2.63 8.75
C ASP A 56 -19.35 -3.03 7.46
N LEU A 57 -18.16 -3.61 7.61
CA LEU A 57 -17.45 -4.19 6.48
C LEU A 57 -18.23 -5.38 5.91
N ASN A 58 -18.38 -5.42 4.59
CA ASN A 58 -19.01 -6.54 3.92
C ASN A 58 -18.23 -7.84 4.19
N LYS A 59 -18.94 -8.93 4.48
CA LYS A 59 -18.35 -10.24 4.81
C LYS A 59 -17.51 -10.83 3.67
N ALA A 60 -17.77 -10.46 2.42
CA ALA A 60 -16.95 -10.86 1.29
C ALA A 60 -15.51 -10.31 1.39
N LEU A 61 -15.29 -9.22 2.14
CA LEU A 61 -14.02 -8.52 2.20
C LEU A 61 -13.17 -8.87 3.42
N LEU A 62 -13.54 -9.91 4.19
CA LEU A 62 -12.80 -10.29 5.41
C LEU A 62 -11.34 -10.66 5.11
N ALA A 63 -11.06 -11.23 3.93
CA ALA A 63 -9.70 -11.51 3.47
C ALA A 63 -8.85 -10.25 3.26
N LEU A 64 -9.47 -9.07 3.08
CA LEU A 64 -8.80 -7.78 2.88
C LEU A 64 -8.92 -6.85 4.11
N LEU A 65 -9.53 -7.33 5.20
CA LEU A 65 -9.79 -6.53 6.40
C LEU A 65 -8.56 -5.74 6.88
N PRO A 66 -7.33 -6.31 6.95
CA PRO A 66 -6.17 -5.58 7.44
C PRO A 66 -5.74 -4.40 6.55
N MET A 67 -6.16 -4.36 5.29
CA MET A 67 -5.80 -3.29 4.34
C MET A 67 -6.51 -1.97 4.63
N VAL A 68 -7.72 -2.02 5.19
CA VAL A 68 -8.54 -0.82 5.47
C VAL A 68 -7.77 0.13 6.39
N GLY A 69 -7.59 1.36 5.95
CA GLY A 69 -6.70 2.32 6.61
C GLY A 69 -6.17 3.41 5.69
N VAL A 70 -5.50 4.38 6.29
CA VAL A 70 -4.60 5.28 5.55
C VAL A 70 -3.17 4.94 5.93
N TRP A 71 -2.32 4.80 4.94
CA TRP A 71 -0.93 4.37 5.04
C TRP A 71 -0.02 5.46 4.50
N ARG A 72 1.07 5.77 5.20
CA ARG A 72 2.04 6.78 4.81
C ARG A 72 3.46 6.30 5.09
N GLY A 73 4.37 6.58 4.19
CA GLY A 73 5.78 6.22 4.36
C GLY A 73 6.57 6.49 3.11
N GLU A 74 7.64 5.74 2.95
CA GLU A 74 8.59 5.89 1.88
C GLU A 74 8.87 4.55 1.20
N GLY A 75 9.41 4.65 0.00
CA GLY A 75 9.84 3.52 -0.79
C GLY A 75 11.00 3.85 -1.72
N GLU A 76 11.46 2.80 -2.38
CA GLU A 76 12.51 2.82 -3.38
C GLU A 76 11.93 2.35 -4.70
N GLY A 77 12.15 3.14 -5.74
CA GLY A 77 11.76 2.82 -7.10
C GLY A 77 12.99 2.68 -7.99
N ASN A 78 12.86 1.86 -9.02
CA ASN A 78 13.83 1.76 -10.10
C ASN A 78 13.12 2.11 -11.42
N ASP A 79 13.75 2.94 -12.25
CA ASP A 79 13.32 3.16 -13.63
C ASP A 79 14.52 3.29 -14.57
N GLU A 80 14.29 3.70 -15.82
CA GLU A 80 15.35 3.87 -16.83
C GLU A 80 16.47 4.84 -16.40
N SER A 81 16.20 5.71 -15.43
CA SER A 81 17.17 6.66 -14.85
C SER A 81 17.93 6.10 -13.64
N GLY A 82 17.57 4.90 -13.17
CA GLY A 82 18.15 4.23 -12.02
C GLY A 82 17.27 4.27 -10.77
N ASP A 83 17.88 4.03 -9.61
CA ASP A 83 17.19 3.99 -8.33
C ASP A 83 16.85 5.41 -7.82
N TYR A 84 15.67 5.55 -7.23
CA TYR A 84 15.20 6.79 -6.59
C TYR A 84 14.34 6.51 -5.35
N ARG A 85 14.26 7.51 -4.48
CA ARG A 85 13.39 7.48 -3.30
C ARG A 85 12.08 8.19 -3.59
N PHE A 86 11.00 7.70 -3.01
CA PHE A 86 9.69 8.35 -3.07
C PHE A 86 8.98 8.29 -1.73
N GLY A 87 8.16 9.30 -1.45
CA GLY A 87 7.16 9.24 -0.40
C GLY A 87 5.80 8.84 -0.97
N GLN A 88 4.94 8.24 -0.15
CA GLN A 88 3.66 7.75 -0.60
C GLN A 88 2.57 7.85 0.47
N GLN A 89 1.33 8.08 0.01
CA GLN A 89 0.13 7.84 0.78
C GLN A 89 -0.80 6.89 0.03
N ILE A 90 -1.31 5.89 0.74
CA ILE A 90 -2.37 4.99 0.27
C ILE A 90 -3.60 5.15 1.18
N VAL A 91 -4.77 5.29 0.59
CA VAL A 91 -6.06 5.31 1.26
C VAL A 91 -6.84 4.09 0.82
N VAL A 92 -7.25 3.26 1.79
CA VAL A 92 -8.12 2.11 1.60
C VAL A 92 -9.36 2.30 2.46
N SER A 93 -10.51 2.51 1.82
CA SER A 93 -11.78 2.79 2.49
C SER A 93 -12.92 1.91 1.97
N HIS A 94 -14.07 1.94 2.64
CA HIS A 94 -15.30 1.32 2.17
C HIS A 94 -16.54 2.07 2.65
N ASP A 95 -17.67 1.83 1.98
CA ASP A 95 -19.00 2.34 2.31
C ASP A 95 -19.98 1.20 2.71
N GLY A 96 -19.46 -0.01 2.90
CA GLY A 96 -20.24 -1.22 3.23
C GLY A 96 -20.61 -2.08 2.02
N GLY A 97 -20.30 -1.62 0.80
CA GLY A 97 -20.36 -2.42 -0.42
C GLY A 97 -19.40 -3.62 -0.42
N ASP A 98 -19.52 -4.47 -1.43
CA ASP A 98 -18.66 -5.65 -1.67
C ASP A 98 -17.33 -5.30 -2.36
N TYR A 99 -16.77 -4.12 -2.04
CA TYR A 99 -15.50 -3.60 -2.55
C TYR A 99 -14.79 -2.73 -1.52
N LEU A 100 -13.48 -2.54 -1.69
CA LEU A 100 -12.72 -1.46 -1.04
C LEU A 100 -12.35 -0.41 -2.09
N THR A 101 -12.51 0.86 -1.76
CA THR A 101 -11.97 1.97 -2.53
C THR A 101 -10.46 2.08 -2.29
N TRP A 102 -9.70 2.28 -3.37
CA TRP A 102 -8.25 2.44 -3.37
C TRP A 102 -7.85 3.79 -3.97
N GLU A 103 -6.99 4.51 -3.27
CA GLU A 103 -6.24 5.65 -3.82
C GLU A 103 -4.79 5.59 -3.37
N SER A 104 -3.85 5.68 -4.31
CA SER A 104 -2.43 5.81 -4.03
C SER A 104 -1.87 7.06 -4.72
N ARG A 105 -1.05 7.82 -4.00
CA ARG A 105 -0.34 9.00 -4.50
C ARG A 105 1.11 8.97 -4.01
N SER A 106 2.06 9.16 -4.90
CA SER A 106 3.49 9.25 -4.58
C SER A 106 4.11 10.57 -5.03
N TRP A 107 5.28 10.85 -4.48
CA TRP A 107 6.12 12.01 -4.81
C TRP A 107 7.60 11.63 -4.70
N VAL A 108 8.43 12.19 -5.57
CA VAL A 108 9.88 11.95 -5.56
C VAL A 108 10.51 12.69 -4.39
N LEU A 109 11.47 12.03 -3.74
CA LEU A 109 12.31 12.59 -2.68
C LEU A 109 13.75 12.69 -3.16
N ASP A 110 14.47 13.69 -2.66
CA ASP A 110 15.91 13.78 -2.86
C ASP A 110 16.69 12.92 -1.83
N ALA A 111 18.02 13.00 -1.88
CA ALA A 111 18.89 12.26 -0.96
C ALA A 111 18.69 12.67 0.52
N SER A 112 18.24 13.89 0.78
CA SER A 112 17.95 14.41 2.11
C SER A 112 16.55 14.03 2.60
N GLY A 113 15.70 13.45 1.74
CA GLY A 113 14.31 13.12 2.06
C GLY A 113 13.36 14.30 1.84
N ASP A 114 13.81 15.36 1.16
CA ASP A 114 12.98 16.52 0.87
C ASP A 114 12.14 16.30 -0.40
N TYR A 115 10.95 16.92 -0.43
CA TYR A 115 10.06 16.85 -1.57
C TYR A 115 10.68 17.48 -2.82
N VAL A 116 10.63 16.74 -3.94
CA VAL A 116 11.09 17.23 -5.25
C VAL A 116 9.92 17.56 -6.16
N ARG A 117 9.05 16.58 -6.45
CA ARG A 117 7.94 16.71 -7.40
C ARG A 117 6.89 15.61 -7.19
N PRO A 118 5.66 15.76 -7.74
CA PRO A 118 4.71 14.66 -7.80
C PRO A 118 5.27 13.50 -8.63
N ASP A 119 4.81 12.30 -8.33
CA ASP A 119 5.18 11.08 -9.04
C ASP A 119 3.92 10.35 -9.54
N LEU A 120 3.75 9.07 -9.20
CA LEU A 120 2.64 8.25 -9.67
C LEU A 120 1.36 8.52 -8.85
N ARG A 121 0.21 8.41 -9.53
CA ARG A 121 -1.11 8.38 -8.89
C ARG A 121 -2.00 7.35 -9.55
N GLU A 122 -2.66 6.55 -8.74
CA GLU A 122 -3.60 5.51 -9.17
C GLU A 122 -4.81 5.45 -8.24
N THR A 123 -5.94 5.00 -8.77
CA THR A 123 -7.18 4.81 -8.01
C THR A 123 -8.04 3.72 -8.63
N GLY A 124 -8.86 3.07 -7.81
CA GLY A 124 -9.83 2.09 -8.25
C GLY A 124 -10.37 1.27 -7.08
N PHE A 125 -10.55 -0.04 -7.29
CA PHE A 125 -11.27 -0.89 -6.34
C PHE A 125 -10.61 -2.24 -6.13
N TRP A 126 -10.59 -2.69 -4.88
CA TRP A 126 -10.38 -4.10 -4.54
C TRP A 126 -11.72 -4.81 -4.45
N ARG A 127 -11.77 -6.05 -4.93
CA ARG A 127 -12.91 -6.95 -4.77
C ARG A 127 -12.42 -8.34 -4.37
N VAL A 128 -13.31 -9.11 -3.76
CA VAL A 128 -13.11 -10.53 -3.51
C VAL A 128 -14.28 -11.26 -4.15
N SER A 129 -13.98 -12.15 -5.09
CA SER A 129 -14.97 -13.02 -5.73
C SER A 129 -14.74 -14.47 -5.30
N GLY A 130 -15.75 -15.32 -5.49
CA GLY A 130 -15.72 -16.72 -5.06
C GLY A 130 -16.95 -17.12 -4.25
N ASP A 131 -16.93 -18.31 -3.66
CA ASP A 131 -18.01 -18.85 -2.82
C ASP A 131 -17.79 -18.63 -1.32
N GLY A 132 -16.77 -17.84 -0.95
CA GLY A 132 -16.38 -17.55 0.43
C GLY A 132 -15.61 -18.68 1.12
N THR A 133 -15.23 -19.73 0.38
CA THR A 133 -14.25 -20.70 0.86
C THR A 133 -12.84 -20.27 0.46
N LYS A 134 -11.89 -20.43 1.38
CA LYS A 134 -10.50 -19.96 1.20
C LYS A 134 -9.85 -20.44 -0.10
N ASP A 135 -10.21 -21.63 -0.57
CA ASP A 135 -9.61 -22.26 -1.76
C ASP A 135 -10.21 -21.74 -3.08
N ASN A 136 -11.33 -21.02 -3.03
CA ASN A 136 -12.04 -20.48 -4.19
C ASN A 136 -12.14 -18.94 -4.17
N GLU A 137 -11.50 -18.27 -3.21
CA GLU A 137 -11.45 -16.81 -3.14
C GLU A 137 -10.43 -16.26 -4.15
N VAL A 138 -10.88 -15.35 -5.01
CA VAL A 138 -10.04 -14.60 -5.94
C VAL A 138 -10.04 -13.14 -5.53
N VAL A 139 -8.84 -12.57 -5.35
CA VAL A 139 -8.66 -11.16 -5.09
C VAL A 139 -8.51 -10.44 -6.43
N GLU A 140 -9.32 -9.40 -6.62
CA GLU A 140 -9.33 -8.59 -7.84
C GLU A 140 -8.92 -7.16 -7.47
N LEU A 141 -8.06 -6.54 -8.26
CA LEU A 141 -7.71 -5.14 -8.12
C LEU A 141 -7.84 -4.44 -9.48
N LEU A 142 -8.79 -3.51 -9.55
CA LEU A 142 -9.10 -2.73 -10.74
C LEU A 142 -8.51 -1.35 -10.56
N LEU A 143 -7.60 -0.93 -11.45
CA LEU A 143 -6.90 0.34 -11.32
C LEU A 143 -6.96 1.19 -12.57
N THR A 144 -7.04 2.50 -12.33
CA THR A 144 -6.78 3.54 -13.30
C THR A 144 -5.62 4.40 -12.81
N HIS A 145 -4.67 4.67 -13.71
CA HIS A 145 -3.47 5.43 -13.42
C HIS A 145 -3.56 6.79 -14.10
N SER A 146 -3.11 7.83 -13.40
CA SER A 146 -3.02 9.20 -13.93
C SER A 146 -2.13 9.33 -15.16
N SER A 147 -1.24 8.36 -15.41
CA SER A 147 -0.42 8.22 -16.61
C SER A 147 -1.21 7.78 -17.86
N GLY A 148 -2.51 7.49 -17.73
CA GLY A 148 -3.37 7.04 -18.81
C GLY A 148 -3.34 5.53 -19.06
N VAL A 149 -3.07 4.75 -18.02
CA VAL A 149 -3.07 3.27 -18.02
C VAL A 149 -4.25 2.76 -17.17
N ILE A 150 -4.84 1.65 -17.56
CA ILE A 150 -5.84 0.88 -16.81
C ILE A 150 -5.27 -0.53 -16.64
N GLU A 151 -5.28 -1.06 -15.42
CA GLU A 151 -4.81 -2.40 -15.10
C GLU A 151 -5.88 -3.19 -14.37
N LEU A 152 -6.07 -4.45 -14.78
CA LEU A 152 -6.82 -5.45 -14.03
C LEU A 152 -5.86 -6.48 -13.48
N PHE A 153 -5.89 -6.66 -12.17
CA PHE A 153 -5.10 -7.64 -11.45
C PHE A 153 -6.00 -8.75 -10.90
N TYR A 154 -5.51 -9.98 -10.98
CA TYR A 154 -6.04 -11.13 -10.25
C TYR A 154 -4.99 -11.68 -9.30
N GLY A 155 -5.44 -12.23 -8.18
CA GLY A 155 -4.56 -12.71 -7.14
C GLY A 155 -5.27 -13.51 -6.06
N GLN A 156 -4.56 -13.74 -4.97
CA GLN A 156 -5.04 -14.50 -3.83
C GLN A 156 -4.40 -14.02 -2.52
N ALA A 157 -5.07 -14.28 -1.41
CA ALA A 157 -4.46 -14.15 -0.09
C ALA A 157 -3.45 -15.30 0.13
N LEU A 158 -2.19 -14.96 0.42
CA LEU A 158 -1.17 -15.94 0.79
C LEU A 158 -1.25 -16.31 2.27
N THR A 159 -1.58 -15.32 3.11
CA THR A 159 -1.83 -15.46 4.55
C THR A 159 -3.04 -14.63 4.94
N GLN A 160 -3.35 -14.54 6.24
CA GLN A 160 -4.41 -13.64 6.73
C GLN A 160 -4.11 -12.15 6.51
N ALA A 161 -2.86 -11.80 6.19
CA ALA A 161 -2.42 -10.41 6.08
C ALA A 161 -1.41 -10.18 4.95
N SER A 162 -1.41 -11.05 3.92
CA SER A 162 -0.58 -10.86 2.72
C SER A 162 -1.26 -11.39 1.48
N TRP A 163 -1.03 -10.71 0.35
CA TRP A 163 -1.72 -10.92 -0.92
C TRP A 163 -0.74 -10.80 -2.07
N GLU A 164 -0.84 -11.72 -3.02
CA GLU A 164 -0.09 -11.68 -4.27
C GLU A 164 -1.05 -11.50 -5.43
N LEU A 165 -0.73 -10.58 -6.33
CA LEU A 165 -1.51 -10.27 -7.52
C LEU A 165 -0.62 -10.17 -8.76
N ALA A 166 -1.17 -10.53 -9.92
CA ALA A 166 -0.54 -10.34 -11.21
C ALA A 166 -1.52 -9.67 -12.18
N THR A 167 -0.99 -8.85 -13.08
CA THR A 167 -1.80 -8.20 -14.10
C THR A 167 -2.26 -9.22 -15.14
N ASP A 168 -3.56 -9.21 -15.42
CA ASP A 168 -4.17 -9.99 -16.49
C ASP A 168 -4.36 -9.13 -17.75
N VAL A 169 -4.76 -7.88 -17.56
CA VAL A 169 -4.99 -6.93 -18.67
C VAL A 169 -4.37 -5.57 -18.35
N VAL A 170 -3.61 -5.05 -19.31
CA VAL A 170 -3.14 -3.66 -19.36
C VAL A 170 -3.77 -2.98 -20.57
N ILE A 171 -4.46 -1.87 -20.36
CA ILE A 171 -5.00 -1.02 -21.42
C ILE A 171 -4.38 0.37 -21.26
N ARG A 172 -3.97 1.00 -22.37
CA ARG A 172 -3.38 2.34 -22.33
C ARG A 172 -4.08 3.30 -23.29
N SER A 173 -4.10 4.57 -22.90
CA SER A 173 -4.48 5.68 -23.79
C SER A 173 -3.43 5.90 -24.89
N GLN A 174 -3.78 6.68 -25.92
CA GLN A 174 -2.87 6.96 -27.04
C GLN A 174 -1.57 7.66 -26.61
N SER A 175 -1.64 8.52 -25.59
CA SER A 175 -0.51 9.28 -25.06
C SER A 175 0.28 8.57 -23.96
N ALA A 176 -0.25 7.48 -23.42
CA ALA A 176 0.40 6.74 -22.34
C ALA A 176 1.59 5.93 -22.87
N ALA A 177 2.65 5.87 -22.05
CA ALA A 177 3.80 5.01 -22.29
C ALA A 177 3.38 3.54 -22.39
N VAL A 178 4.17 2.76 -23.12
CA VAL A 178 3.99 1.31 -23.16
C VAL A 178 4.50 0.75 -21.83
N VAL A 179 3.64 0.02 -21.12
CA VAL A 179 3.99 -0.67 -19.88
C VAL A 179 3.65 -2.15 -20.01
N GLY A 180 4.49 -3.01 -19.44
CA GLY A 180 4.23 -4.44 -19.35
C GLY A 180 3.38 -4.78 -18.12
N GLY A 181 2.99 -6.06 -18.03
CA GLY A 181 2.29 -6.59 -16.86
C GLY A 181 3.13 -6.51 -15.60
N ALA A 182 2.48 -6.47 -14.45
CA ALA A 182 3.10 -6.34 -13.15
C ALA A 182 2.77 -7.53 -12.24
N LYS A 183 3.62 -7.75 -11.25
CA LYS A 183 3.35 -8.61 -10.09
C LYS A 183 3.46 -7.76 -8.83
N ARG A 184 2.45 -7.80 -7.98
CA ARG A 184 2.40 -7.05 -6.71
C ARG A 184 2.26 -8.01 -5.54
N LEU A 185 3.12 -7.86 -4.54
CA LEU A 185 3.03 -8.55 -3.26
C LEU A 185 2.80 -7.50 -2.17
N TYR A 186 1.68 -7.60 -1.46
CA TYR A 186 1.35 -6.77 -0.30
C TYR A 186 1.39 -7.60 0.97
N GLY A 187 1.78 -6.99 2.10
CA GLY A 187 1.68 -7.64 3.40
C GLY A 187 1.74 -6.68 4.58
N ILE A 188 1.03 -7.03 5.65
CA ILE A 188 1.19 -6.38 6.95
C ILE A 188 2.37 -7.04 7.67
N VAL A 189 3.43 -6.27 7.89
CA VAL A 189 4.68 -6.76 8.50
C VAL A 189 4.72 -6.48 9.99
N GLU A 190 5.79 -6.95 10.66
CA GLU A 190 6.02 -6.70 12.08
C GLU A 190 5.93 -5.20 12.40
N GLY A 191 5.21 -4.88 13.48
CA GLY A 191 4.92 -3.51 13.88
C GLY A 191 3.69 -2.89 13.21
N GLY A 192 2.99 -3.63 12.34
CA GLY A 192 1.69 -3.26 11.78
C GLY A 192 1.74 -2.37 10.53
N ASP A 193 2.92 -2.22 9.93
CA ASP A 193 3.11 -1.45 8.70
C ASP A 193 2.65 -2.26 7.47
N LEU A 194 2.15 -1.56 6.45
CA LEU A 194 1.91 -2.14 5.13
C LEU A 194 3.21 -2.07 4.33
N ALA A 195 3.71 -3.22 3.90
CA ALA A 195 4.83 -3.30 2.97
C ALA A 195 4.35 -3.86 1.62
N TYR A 196 5.01 -3.44 0.54
CA TYR A 196 4.80 -4.07 -0.76
C TYR A 196 6.04 -4.09 -1.63
N VAL A 197 6.03 -5.00 -2.60
CA VAL A 197 6.94 -5.05 -3.74
C VAL A 197 6.12 -5.12 -5.01
N GLU A 198 6.52 -4.34 -6.01
CA GLU A 198 6.02 -4.42 -7.38
C GLU A 198 7.18 -4.75 -8.32
N GLU A 199 6.97 -5.77 -9.15
CA GLU A 199 7.82 -6.13 -10.28
C GLU A 199 7.07 -5.88 -11.59
N ARG A 200 7.76 -5.54 -12.66
CA ARG A 200 7.18 -5.29 -13.99
C ARG A 200 7.93 -6.06 -15.06
N VAL A 201 7.23 -6.49 -16.10
CA VAL A 201 7.85 -6.98 -17.33
C VAL A 201 8.33 -5.79 -18.15
N LEU A 202 9.63 -5.74 -18.45
CA LEU A 202 10.16 -4.88 -19.51
C LEU A 202 9.99 -5.62 -20.84
N ALA A 203 9.30 -5.00 -21.81
CA ALA A 203 9.06 -5.48 -23.19
C ALA A 203 9.44 -6.96 -23.45
N ASP A 204 8.48 -7.88 -23.25
CA ASP A 204 8.57 -9.35 -23.43
C ASP A 204 9.67 -10.13 -22.64
N GLY A 205 10.36 -9.46 -21.72
CA GLY A 205 11.39 -10.01 -20.85
C GLY A 205 10.93 -10.55 -19.49
N PRO A 206 11.87 -10.86 -18.57
CA PRO A 206 11.54 -11.30 -17.21
C PRO A 206 10.89 -10.18 -16.38
N LEU A 207 10.30 -10.56 -15.24
CA LEU A 207 9.91 -9.60 -14.21
C LEU A 207 11.15 -8.97 -13.59
N GLU A 208 11.17 -7.63 -13.52
CA GLU A 208 12.23 -6.85 -12.88
C GLU A 208 11.66 -6.00 -11.74
N PRO A 209 12.43 -5.77 -10.65
CA PRO A 209 12.01 -4.91 -9.54
C PRO A 209 11.67 -3.50 -10.03
N ARG A 210 10.51 -2.98 -9.62
CA ARG A 210 10.04 -1.64 -10.03
C ARG A 210 9.82 -0.70 -8.86
N LEU A 211 9.14 -1.17 -7.80
CA LEU A 211 8.86 -0.39 -6.59
C LEU A 211 8.91 -1.31 -5.37
N SER A 212 9.37 -0.79 -4.26
CA SER A 212 9.09 -1.35 -2.94
C SER A 212 8.82 -0.23 -1.95
N ALA A 213 7.95 -0.45 -0.97
CA ALA A 213 7.68 0.55 0.05
C ALA A 213 7.31 -0.08 1.39
N ARG A 214 7.51 0.68 2.45
CA ARG A 214 7.04 0.37 3.80
C ARG A 214 6.31 1.58 4.36
N LEU A 215 5.02 1.39 4.65
CA LEU A 215 4.09 2.46 4.99
C LEU A 215 3.50 2.23 6.37
N SER A 216 3.69 3.19 7.26
CA SER A 216 3.07 3.16 8.58
C SER A 216 1.62 3.59 8.53
N ARG A 217 0.82 2.96 9.39
CA ARG A 217 -0.60 3.29 9.55
C ARG A 217 -0.76 4.70 10.11
N TYR A 218 -1.60 5.50 9.44
CA TYR A 218 -1.96 6.86 9.82
C TYR A 218 -3.41 6.96 10.32
N ILE A 219 -4.32 6.16 9.75
CA ILE A 219 -5.75 6.02 10.12
C ILE A 219 -6.11 4.52 10.17
N GLY A 220 -7.02 4.17 11.08
CA GLY A 220 -7.54 2.80 11.26
C GLY A 220 -6.81 2.04 12.34
#